data_AF-A0A9Q0DIY6-F1
#
_entry.id   AF-A0A9Q0DIY6-F1
#
_cell.length_a   1.000
_cell.length_b   1.000
_cell.length_c   1.000
_cell.angle_alpha   90.00
_cell.angle_beta   90.00
_cell.angle_gamma   90.00
#
_symmetry.space_group_name_H-M   'P 1'
#
loop_
_entity.id
_entity.type
_entity.pdbx_description
1 polymer ?
#
loop_
_entity_poly.entity_id
_entity_poly.type
_entity_poly.pdbx_seq_one_letter_code
_entity_poly.pdbx_strand_id
1 'polypeptide(L)'
;MTSVHYYTTDMTSVHYYTTDMTSVHYHTTDMTSVHYYTTDMTSVHYHTTDTTSVHYYTTDMTSVHYYTTDMTSVHYHTTDMTSVHYYTTDMTSVHYHTTDTTSVHYYTTDMTSVHYYTTDMTSVHYHTTDMTSVHYYTTDMTSVHYHTTDMTSVHYYTTDMTSVHYYTTDMTSVHYYTTDMTSVHYYTTDTTSVHYYTTDMTSVHNYTTDTTSVHYYTTDMTSVHYYTTDMTSVHYHTTDTTSVHYYTTDMTSVHYYTTDTTSVHYYTTDTTSVHYYTTDMTSVHYYTTDTTSVHYYTTDMTSVHYYTTDMTSVHYYTTDMTSVTLHTTDMTSVHYYTTDMTSVHYHTTDMTSVHYYTTDMTSVHYHTTDMTSVHYYTTDMTSVHYYTTDSISVHYHTTDMTSVHYYTTDMTSVHYHTTDMTSVHYYTTDMTSVHYYTTDSIVFTTTPLT
;
A
#
# COMPACT_ATOMS: atom_id res chain seq x y z
N MET A 1 4.25 51.70 -15.91
CA MET A 1 2.96 52.37 -15.60
C MET A 1 2.69 52.22 -14.11
N THR A 2 2.34 53.29 -13.42
CA THR A 2 2.28 53.29 -11.93
C THR A 2 0.99 52.72 -11.36
N SER A 3 -0.15 52.82 -12.06
CA SER A 3 -1.42 52.16 -11.71
C SER A 3 -2.46 52.45 -12.80
N VAL A 4 -3.27 51.47 -13.20
CA VAL A 4 -4.36 51.63 -14.18
C VAL A 4 -5.63 50.96 -13.68
N HIS A 5 -6.79 51.61 -13.83
CA HIS A 5 -8.09 51.07 -13.46
C HIS A 5 -9.07 51.15 -14.64
N TYR A 6 -9.73 50.03 -14.95
CA TYR A 6 -10.76 49.93 -16.00
C TYR A 6 -12.12 49.67 -15.38
N TYR A 7 -13.10 50.50 -15.76
CA TYR A 7 -14.51 50.37 -15.40
C TYR A 7 -15.32 50.41 -16.70
N THR A 8 -15.59 49.24 -17.28
CA THR A 8 -16.25 49.12 -18.60
C THR A 8 -17.11 47.87 -18.66
N THR A 9 -18.24 47.90 -19.37
CA THR A 9 -19.06 46.69 -19.54
C THR A 9 -18.30 45.62 -20.34
N ASP A 10 -17.79 45.99 -21.52
CA ASP A 10 -17.13 45.06 -22.42
C ASP A 10 -15.70 45.52 -22.73
N MET A 11 -14.76 44.59 -22.68
CA MET A 11 -13.42 44.76 -23.22
C MET A 11 -13.06 43.62 -24.15
N THR A 12 -12.83 43.96 -25.41
CA THR A 12 -12.55 42.97 -26.45
C THR A 12 -11.08 42.58 -26.51
N SER A 13 -10.15 43.54 -26.45
CA SER A 13 -8.73 43.23 -26.52
C SER A 13 -7.88 44.32 -25.90
N VAL A 14 -6.98 43.94 -24.99
CA VAL A 14 -5.98 44.82 -24.38
C VAL A 14 -4.60 44.19 -24.49
N HIS A 15 -3.63 44.98 -24.92
CA HIS A 15 -2.23 44.57 -25.02
C HIS A 15 -1.33 45.56 -24.29
N TYR A 16 -0.49 45.09 -23.39
CA TYR A 16 0.55 45.89 -22.73
C TYR A 16 1.94 45.47 -23.17
N TYR A 17 2.74 46.47 -23.53
CA TYR A 17 4.16 46.34 -23.80
C TYR A 17 4.88 47.37 -22.95
N THR A 18 5.29 46.99 -21.74
CA THR A 18 5.88 47.91 -20.75
C THR A 18 6.95 47.22 -19.92
N THR A 19 8.05 47.91 -19.59
CA THR A 19 9.06 47.34 -18.68
C THR A 19 8.46 47.07 -17.31
N ASP A 20 7.89 48.09 -16.67
CA ASP A 20 7.36 47.97 -15.30
C ASP A 20 5.86 48.27 -15.26
N MET A 21 5.13 47.43 -14.53
CA MET A 21 3.71 47.59 -14.26
C MET A 21 3.43 47.36 -12.79
N THR A 22 3.12 48.44 -12.07
CA THR A 22 2.90 48.34 -10.62
C THR A 22 1.52 47.80 -10.27
N SER A 23 0.46 48.26 -10.95
CA SER A 23 -0.89 47.80 -10.63
C SER A 23 -1.85 47.96 -11.80
N VAL A 24 -2.66 46.94 -12.07
CA VAL A 24 -3.81 47.01 -12.99
C VAL A 24 -5.04 46.43 -12.33
N HIS A 25 -6.16 47.14 -12.41
CA HIS A 25 -7.44 46.67 -11.91
C HIS A 25 -8.50 46.69 -13.02
N TYR A 26 -9.19 45.56 -13.19
CA TYR A 26 -10.35 45.42 -14.06
C TYR A 26 -11.64 45.26 -13.26
N HIS A 27 -12.61 46.10 -13.55
CA HIS A 27 -14.00 45.92 -13.19
C HIS A 27 -14.81 45.89 -14.49
N THR A 28 -15.04 44.70 -15.01
CA THR A 28 -15.73 44.52 -16.30
C THR A 28 -16.80 43.44 -16.22
N THR A 29 -17.78 43.46 -17.12
CA THR A 29 -18.69 42.32 -17.28
C THR A 29 -17.98 41.28 -18.14
N ASP A 30 -17.64 41.65 -19.37
CA ASP A 30 -17.07 40.73 -20.35
C ASP A 30 -15.65 41.16 -20.74
N MET A 31 -14.72 40.20 -20.66
CA MET A 31 -13.34 40.38 -21.07
C MET A 31 -12.91 39.26 -22.02
N THR A 32 -12.76 39.59 -23.29
CA THR A 32 -12.42 38.57 -24.30
C THR A 32 -10.92 38.26 -24.31
N SER A 33 -10.03 39.26 -24.30
CA SER A 33 -8.59 38.98 -24.38
C SER A 33 -7.71 40.05 -23.75
N VAL A 34 -6.76 39.62 -22.91
CA VAL A 34 -5.69 40.49 -22.37
C VAL A 34 -4.34 39.83 -22.54
N HIS A 35 -3.36 40.59 -23.04
CA HIS A 35 -1.98 40.15 -23.18
C HIS A 35 -1.02 41.11 -22.48
N TYR A 36 -0.13 40.56 -21.66
CA TYR A 36 0.96 41.29 -21.04
C TYR A 36 2.29 40.82 -21.58
N TYR A 37 3.08 41.79 -22.03
CA TYR A 37 4.50 41.64 -22.31
C TYR A 37 5.25 42.64 -21.42
N THR A 38 5.63 42.19 -20.23
CA THR A 38 6.25 43.04 -19.21
C THR A 38 7.51 42.43 -18.62
N THR A 39 8.42 43.24 -18.10
CA THR A 39 9.53 42.70 -17.31
C THR A 39 9.02 42.45 -15.90
N ASP A 40 8.54 43.51 -15.23
CA ASP A 40 8.12 43.46 -13.83
C ASP A 40 6.63 43.79 -13.70
N MET A 41 5.89 42.90 -13.04
CA MET A 41 4.47 43.06 -12.75
C MET A 41 4.21 42.85 -11.26
N THR A 42 3.86 43.92 -10.54
CA THR A 42 3.63 43.81 -9.09
C THR A 42 2.22 43.31 -8.75
N SER A 43 1.18 43.80 -9.42
CA SER A 43 -0.19 43.40 -9.07
C SER A 43 -1.18 43.53 -10.22
N VAL A 44 -2.01 42.50 -10.43
CA VAL A 44 -3.19 42.57 -11.30
C VAL A 44 -4.40 42.03 -10.57
N HIS A 45 -5.53 42.74 -10.68
CA HIS A 45 -6.79 42.34 -10.08
C HIS A 45 -7.91 42.32 -11.12
N TYR A 46 -8.54 41.15 -11.27
CA TYR A 46 -9.71 40.95 -12.12
C TYR A 46 -10.95 40.85 -11.24
N HIS A 47 -11.93 41.69 -11.53
CA HIS A 47 -13.29 41.55 -11.03
C HIS A 47 -14.22 41.52 -12.25
N THR A 48 -14.45 40.33 -12.79
CA THR A 48 -15.16 40.12 -14.05
C THR A 48 -16.34 39.17 -13.91
N THR A 49 -17.32 39.23 -14.83
CA THR A 49 -18.25 38.12 -14.99
C THR A 49 -17.57 37.05 -15.84
N ASP A 50 -17.19 37.41 -17.08
CA ASP A 50 -16.61 36.47 -18.04
C ASP A 50 -15.20 36.91 -18.45
N THR A 51 -14.23 36.00 -18.35
CA THR A 51 -12.87 36.18 -18.89
C THR A 51 -12.53 35.03 -19.83
N THR A 52 -12.43 35.32 -21.13
CA THR A 52 -12.16 34.27 -22.13
C THR A 52 -10.67 33.92 -22.20
N SER A 53 -9.77 34.91 -22.26
CA SER A 53 -8.34 34.64 -22.44
C SER A 53 -7.44 35.69 -21.79
N VAL A 54 -6.49 35.24 -20.98
CA VAL A 54 -5.40 36.08 -20.44
C VAL A 54 -4.06 35.41 -20.69
N HIS A 55 -3.13 36.16 -21.28
CA HIS A 55 -1.75 35.71 -21.51
C HIS A 55 -0.76 36.62 -20.80
N TYR A 56 0.12 36.03 -20.00
CA TYR A 56 1.25 36.70 -19.38
C TYR A 56 2.56 36.21 -19.98
N TYR A 57 3.36 37.15 -20.46
CA TYR A 57 4.77 36.99 -20.79
C TYR A 57 5.54 37.95 -19.91
N THR A 58 5.93 37.50 -18.72
CA THR A 58 6.59 38.33 -17.71
C THR A 58 7.91 37.75 -17.23
N THR A 59 8.84 38.57 -16.77
CA THR A 59 9.99 38.05 -16.01
C THR A 59 9.55 37.81 -14.58
N ASP A 60 9.12 38.87 -13.90
CA ASP A 60 8.73 38.82 -12.48
C ASP A 60 7.26 39.20 -12.31
N MET A 61 6.52 38.35 -11.60
CA MET A 61 5.11 38.54 -11.27
C MET A 61 4.89 38.34 -9.77
N THR A 62 4.53 39.42 -9.06
CA THR A 62 4.34 39.33 -7.60
C THR A 62 2.95 38.85 -7.21
N SER A 63 1.88 39.41 -7.78
CA SER A 63 0.53 38.97 -7.43
C SER A 63 -0.50 39.11 -8.55
N VAL A 64 -1.33 38.10 -8.73
CA VAL A 64 -2.54 38.16 -9.55
C VAL A 64 -3.74 37.63 -8.77
N HIS A 65 -4.84 38.38 -8.78
CA HIS A 65 -6.10 37.99 -8.16
C HIS A 65 -7.22 37.96 -9.21
N TYR A 66 -7.93 36.84 -9.26
CA TYR A 66 -9.14 36.68 -10.07
C TYR A 66 -10.36 36.53 -9.19
N TYR A 67 -11.35 37.40 -9.40
CA TYR A 67 -12.72 37.29 -8.95
C TYR A 67 -13.60 37.26 -10.19
N THR A 68 -13.86 36.06 -10.71
CA THR A 68 -14.47 35.86 -12.03
C THR A 68 -15.56 34.80 -11.95
N THR A 69 -16.71 34.98 -12.58
CA THR A 69 -17.69 33.89 -12.66
C THR A 69 -17.15 32.78 -13.57
N ASP A 70 -16.90 33.11 -14.84
CA ASP A 70 -16.48 32.16 -15.86
C ASP A 70 -15.11 32.52 -16.44
N MET A 71 -14.18 31.58 -16.37
CA MET A 71 -12.82 31.74 -16.87
C MET A 71 -12.47 30.62 -17.85
N THR A 72 -12.31 30.97 -19.13
CA THR A 72 -12.04 29.96 -20.15
C THR A 72 -10.55 29.60 -20.23
N SER A 73 -9.64 30.58 -20.28
CA SER A 73 -8.21 30.28 -20.45
C SER A 73 -7.30 31.33 -19.83
N VAL A 74 -6.32 30.87 -19.05
CA VAL A 74 -5.19 31.68 -18.59
C VAL A 74 -3.89 30.98 -18.88
N HIS A 75 -2.92 31.74 -19.40
CA HIS A 75 -1.61 31.24 -19.74
C HIS A 75 -0.51 32.10 -19.13
N TYR A 76 0.37 31.49 -18.35
CA TYR A 76 1.56 32.12 -17.79
C TYR A 76 2.81 31.61 -18.47
N HIS A 77 3.59 32.52 -19.01
CA HIS A 77 5.00 32.36 -19.35
C HIS A 77 5.79 33.31 -18.48
N THR A 78 6.24 32.85 -17.32
CA THR A 78 6.91 33.70 -16.32
C THR A 78 8.24 33.12 -15.88
N THR A 79 9.21 33.94 -15.48
CA THR A 79 10.38 33.41 -14.79
C THR A 79 10.00 33.17 -13.33
N ASP A 80 9.64 34.24 -12.63
CA ASP A 80 9.31 34.19 -11.20
C ASP A 80 7.86 34.61 -10.95
N MET A 81 7.13 33.75 -10.24
CA MET A 81 5.75 33.99 -9.84
C MET A 81 5.57 33.80 -8.34
N THR A 82 5.31 34.89 -7.62
CA THR A 82 5.16 34.82 -6.17
C THR A 82 3.76 34.34 -5.76
N SER A 83 2.69 34.90 -6.33
CA SER A 83 1.34 34.53 -5.89
C SER A 83 0.26 34.68 -6.95
N VAL A 84 -0.61 33.68 -7.05
CA VAL A 84 -1.85 33.76 -7.83
C VAL A 84 -3.02 33.22 -7.01
N HIS A 85 -4.13 33.96 -7.01
CA HIS A 85 -5.37 33.56 -6.35
C HIS A 85 -6.54 33.55 -7.34
N TYR A 86 -7.26 32.45 -7.37
CA TYR A 86 -8.49 32.28 -8.12
C TYR A 86 -9.68 32.15 -7.18
N TYR A 87 -10.65 33.04 -7.35
CA TYR A 87 -12.00 32.92 -6.82
C TYR A 87 -12.94 32.87 -8.02
N THR A 88 -13.20 31.66 -8.50
CA THR A 88 -13.99 31.47 -9.73
C THR A 88 -15.14 30.48 -9.57
N THR A 89 -16.22 30.65 -10.32
CA THR A 89 -17.24 29.59 -10.37
C THR A 89 -16.73 28.49 -11.30
N ASP A 90 -16.50 28.83 -12.57
CA ASP A 90 -16.13 27.88 -13.61
C ASP A 90 -14.76 28.24 -14.20
N MET A 91 -13.85 27.27 -14.21
CA MET A 91 -12.51 27.41 -14.77
C MET A 91 -12.22 26.28 -15.75
N THR A 92 -12.09 26.62 -17.04
CA THR A 92 -11.84 25.60 -18.07
C THR A 92 -10.37 25.22 -18.18
N SER A 93 -9.45 26.18 -18.25
CA SER A 93 -8.03 25.86 -18.50
C SER A 93 -7.07 26.90 -17.92
N VAL A 94 -6.04 26.42 -17.21
CA VAL A 94 -4.89 27.22 -16.82
C VAL A 94 -3.59 26.50 -17.16
N HIS A 95 -2.66 27.23 -17.79
CA HIS A 95 -1.34 26.73 -18.14
C HIS A 95 -0.25 27.59 -17.49
N TYR A 96 0.65 26.93 -16.77
CA TYR A 96 1.85 27.52 -16.20
C TYR A 96 3.09 27.00 -16.93
N HIS A 97 3.85 27.90 -17.50
CA HIS A 97 5.22 27.67 -17.94
C HIS A 97 6.10 28.63 -17.15
N THR A 98 6.60 28.17 -16.01
CA THR A 98 7.33 29.01 -15.05
C THR A 98 8.68 28.42 -14.66
N THR A 99 9.61 29.25 -14.22
CA THR A 99 10.80 28.74 -13.53
C THR A 99 10.44 28.51 -12.07
N ASP A 100 10.04 29.57 -11.37
CA ASP A 100 9.72 29.52 -9.93
C ASP A 100 8.28 29.96 -9.68
N THR A 101 7.51 29.12 -8.99
CA THR A 101 6.17 29.45 -8.49
C THR A 101 6.10 29.25 -6.98
N THR A 102 5.95 30.34 -6.22
CA THR A 102 5.88 30.25 -4.75
C THR A 102 4.49 29.80 -4.27
N SER A 103 3.40 30.38 -4.78
CA SER A 103 2.08 30.04 -4.27
C SER A 103 0.94 30.22 -5.26
N VAL A 104 0.10 29.20 -5.40
CA VAL A 104 -1.15 29.27 -6.16
C VAL A 104 -2.32 28.78 -5.30
N HIS A 105 -3.40 29.55 -5.25
CA HIS A 105 -4.62 29.19 -4.53
C HIS A 105 -5.81 29.17 -5.47
N TYR A 106 -6.55 28.07 -5.43
CA TYR A 106 -7.81 27.89 -6.14
C TYR A 106 -8.97 27.77 -5.15
N TYR A 107 -9.94 28.67 -5.29
CA TYR A 107 -11.26 28.58 -4.70
C TYR A 107 -12.24 28.54 -5.86
N THR A 108 -12.54 27.34 -6.36
CA THR A 108 -13.33 27.16 -7.59
C THR A 108 -14.49 26.20 -7.38
N THR A 109 -15.63 26.41 -8.04
CA THR A 109 -16.67 25.36 -8.04
C THR A 109 -16.22 24.25 -8.99
N ASP A 110 -16.06 24.57 -10.26
CA ASP A 110 -15.74 23.61 -11.32
C ASP A 110 -14.40 23.95 -11.98
N MET A 111 -13.51 22.97 -12.03
CA MET A 111 -12.19 23.09 -12.66
C MET A 111 -11.95 21.95 -13.64
N THR A 112 -11.85 22.28 -14.93
CA THR A 112 -11.66 21.26 -15.97
C THR A 112 -10.19 20.86 -16.13
N SER A 113 -9.27 21.80 -16.24
CA SER A 113 -7.86 21.47 -16.53
C SER A 113 -6.86 22.49 -15.99
N VAL A 114 -5.82 22.00 -15.31
CA VAL A 114 -4.64 22.79 -14.96
C VAL A 114 -3.37 22.03 -15.34
N HIS A 115 -2.45 22.72 -16.00
CA HIS A 115 -1.14 22.18 -16.37
C HIS A 115 -0.01 23.04 -15.83
N TYR A 116 0.91 22.40 -15.11
CA TYR A 116 2.15 23.01 -14.67
C TYR A 116 3.34 22.42 -15.39
N TYR A 117 4.15 23.31 -15.97
CA TYR A 117 5.51 23.08 -16.44
C TYR A 117 6.39 24.06 -15.66
N THR A 118 6.85 23.64 -14.49
CA THR A 118 7.53 24.52 -13.52
C THR A 118 8.83 23.89 -13.06
N THR A 119 9.90 24.65 -12.87
CA THR A 119 11.11 24.09 -12.27
C THR A 119 10.87 23.88 -10.77
N ASP A 120 10.61 24.96 -10.04
CA ASP A 120 10.41 24.94 -8.59
C ASP A 120 9.02 25.42 -8.19
N MET A 121 8.29 24.59 -7.46
CA MET A 121 6.96 24.87 -6.97
C MET A 121 6.88 24.71 -5.46
N THR A 122 6.67 25.81 -4.74
CA THR A 122 6.61 25.76 -3.27
C THR A 122 5.25 25.31 -2.76
N SER A 123 4.15 25.90 -3.21
CA SER A 123 2.82 25.56 -2.68
C SER A 123 1.69 25.72 -3.68
N VAL A 124 0.83 24.71 -3.78
CA VAL A 124 -0.46 24.82 -4.47
C VAL A 124 -1.58 24.35 -3.55
N HIS A 125 -2.65 25.13 -3.48
CA HIS A 125 -3.82 24.82 -2.69
C HIS A 125 -5.08 24.79 -3.56
N TYR A 126 -5.80 23.68 -3.53
CA TYR A 126 -7.10 23.50 -4.17
C TYR A 126 -8.22 23.40 -3.13
N HIS A 127 -9.18 24.32 -3.22
CA HIS A 127 -10.51 24.20 -2.62
C HIS A 127 -11.50 24.17 -3.77
N THR A 128 -11.90 22.97 -4.20
CA THR A 128 -12.77 22.80 -5.37
C THR A 128 -13.95 21.88 -5.09
N THR A 129 -15.09 22.08 -5.77
CA THR A 129 -16.14 21.06 -5.74
C THR A 129 -15.73 19.96 -6.72
N ASP A 130 -15.61 20.28 -8.00
CA ASP A 130 -15.34 19.33 -9.08
C ASP A 130 -14.02 19.65 -9.77
N MET A 131 -13.13 18.66 -9.86
CA MET A 131 -11.84 18.77 -10.54
C MET A 131 -11.65 17.63 -11.53
N THR A 132 -11.60 17.95 -12.83
CA THR A 132 -11.45 16.92 -13.86
C THR A 132 -10.00 16.51 -14.07
N SER A 133 -9.05 17.44 -14.22
CA SER A 133 -7.67 17.09 -14.54
C SER A 133 -6.64 18.10 -14.03
N VAL A 134 -5.60 17.59 -13.36
CA VAL A 134 -4.39 18.36 -13.06
C VAL A 134 -3.15 17.58 -13.47
N HIS A 135 -2.24 18.25 -14.16
CA HIS A 135 -0.96 17.69 -14.58
C HIS A 135 0.20 18.53 -14.07
N TYR A 136 1.14 17.88 -13.39
CA TYR A 136 2.40 18.47 -12.98
C TYR A 136 3.56 17.86 -13.75
N TYR A 137 4.35 18.72 -14.37
CA TYR A 137 5.69 18.46 -14.85
C TYR A 137 6.61 19.40 -14.10
N THR A 138 7.12 18.96 -12.95
CA THR A 138 7.94 19.79 -12.07
C THR A 138 9.27 19.15 -11.73
N THR A 139 10.31 19.94 -11.47
CA THR A 139 11.54 19.39 -10.91
C THR A 139 11.32 19.23 -9.40
N ASP A 140 11.09 20.33 -8.70
CA ASP A 140 10.93 20.33 -7.24
C ASP A 140 9.54 20.81 -6.85
N MET A 141 8.85 20.01 -6.04
CA MET A 141 7.52 20.31 -5.51
C MET A 141 7.52 20.16 -3.99
N THR A 142 7.34 21.28 -3.28
CA THR A 142 7.35 21.24 -1.81
C THR A 142 6.00 20.81 -1.23
N SER A 143 4.89 21.42 -1.65
CA SER A 143 3.58 21.09 -1.07
C SER A 143 2.43 21.26 -2.04
N VAL A 144 1.55 20.26 -2.08
CA VAL A 144 0.23 20.38 -2.72
C VAL A 144 -0.86 19.91 -1.76
N HIS A 145 -1.92 20.71 -1.62
CA HIS A 145 -3.07 20.39 -0.79
C HIS A 145 -4.35 20.40 -1.61
N TYR A 146 -5.07 19.28 -1.58
CA TYR A 146 -6.38 19.12 -2.19
C TYR A 146 -7.45 19.03 -1.12
N HIS A 147 -8.42 19.92 -1.20
CA HIS A 147 -9.70 19.83 -0.50
C HIS A 147 -10.80 19.86 -1.55
N THR A 148 -11.17 18.68 -2.05
CA THR A 148 -12.04 18.52 -3.22
C THR A 148 -13.20 17.59 -2.94
N THR A 149 -14.38 17.82 -3.52
CA THR A 149 -15.45 16.81 -3.45
C THR A 149 -15.13 15.69 -4.42
N ASP A 150 -15.06 16.01 -5.72
CA ASP A 150 -14.86 15.06 -6.80
C ASP A 150 -13.58 15.37 -7.58
N MET A 151 -12.72 14.36 -7.73
CA MET A 151 -11.46 14.45 -8.45
C MET A 151 -11.35 13.31 -9.46
N THR A 152 -11.34 13.64 -10.75
CA THR A 152 -11.25 12.62 -11.79
C THR A 152 -9.81 12.17 -12.04
N SER A 153 -8.86 13.10 -12.21
CA SER A 153 -7.48 12.71 -12.57
C SER A 153 -6.42 13.69 -12.08
N VAL A 154 -5.39 13.17 -11.43
CA VAL A 154 -4.15 13.92 -11.17
C VAL A 154 -2.94 13.11 -11.62
N HIS A 155 -2.04 13.77 -12.33
CA HIS A 155 -0.78 13.18 -12.77
C HIS A 155 0.41 14.01 -12.30
N TYR A 156 1.35 13.35 -11.64
CA TYR A 156 2.63 13.91 -11.25
C TYR A 156 3.76 13.29 -12.05
N TYR A 157 4.53 14.13 -12.71
CA TYR A 157 5.85 13.83 -13.24
C TYR A 157 6.83 14.78 -12.54
N THR A 158 7.35 14.34 -11.40
CA THR A 158 8.19 15.18 -10.54
C THR A 158 9.52 14.51 -10.22
N THR A 159 10.59 15.28 -10.08
CA THR A 159 11.84 14.71 -9.54
C THR A 159 11.69 14.57 -8.03
N ASP A 160 11.51 15.69 -7.33
CA ASP A 160 11.43 15.71 -5.88
C ASP A 160 10.06 16.23 -5.42
N MET A 161 9.39 15.44 -4.58
CA MET A 161 8.09 15.77 -3.99
C MET A 161 8.16 15.65 -2.47
N THR A 162 8.02 16.77 -1.78
CA THR A 162 8.10 16.76 -0.31
C THR A 162 6.78 16.36 0.34
N SER A 163 5.65 16.98 -0.04
CA SER A 163 4.37 16.67 0.60
C SER A 163 3.19 16.80 -0.36
N VAL A 164 2.30 15.81 -0.34
CA VAL A 164 0.96 15.93 -0.95
C VAL A 164 -0.10 15.47 0.03
N HIS A 165 -1.15 16.27 0.16
CA HIS A 165 -2.28 15.99 1.04
C HIS A 165 -3.58 15.96 0.25
N TYR A 166 -4.32 14.86 0.36
CA TYR A 166 -5.66 14.72 -0.18
C TYR A 166 -6.70 14.68 0.92
N TYR A 167 -7.68 15.55 0.80
CA TYR A 167 -8.94 15.52 1.52
C TYR A 167 -10.05 15.50 0.47
N THR A 168 -10.41 14.31 0.00
CA THR A 168 -11.27 14.13 -1.17
C THR A 168 -12.39 13.14 -0.88
N THR A 169 -13.63 13.41 -1.32
CA THR A 169 -14.70 12.42 -1.21
C THR A 169 -14.48 11.32 -2.23
N ASP A 170 -14.50 11.67 -3.52
CA ASP A 170 -14.43 10.74 -4.64
C ASP A 170 -13.20 11.00 -5.51
N MET A 171 -12.35 9.98 -5.66
CA MET A 171 -11.12 10.05 -6.44
C MET A 171 -11.10 8.95 -7.49
N THR A 172 -11.13 9.31 -8.77
CA THR A 172 -11.11 8.30 -9.84
C THR A 172 -9.68 7.80 -10.12
N SER A 173 -8.71 8.69 -10.36
CA SER A 173 -7.35 8.26 -10.65
C SER A 173 -6.27 9.24 -10.17
N VAL A 174 -5.22 8.71 -9.55
CA VAL A 174 -3.98 9.45 -9.32
C VAL A 174 -2.77 8.63 -9.77
N HIS A 175 -1.87 9.27 -10.51
CA HIS A 175 -0.63 8.67 -10.97
C HIS A 175 0.58 9.48 -10.50
N TYR A 176 1.51 8.82 -9.83
CA TYR A 176 2.81 9.36 -9.47
C TYR A 176 3.90 8.72 -10.30
N TYR A 177 4.67 9.56 -10.97
CA TYR A 177 5.97 9.24 -11.53
C TYR A 177 6.98 10.17 -10.87
N THR A 178 7.52 9.73 -9.73
CA THR A 178 8.40 10.55 -8.90
C THR A 178 9.74 9.86 -8.64
N THR A 179 10.83 10.60 -8.56
CA THR A 179 12.09 10.03 -8.07
C THR A 179 12.02 9.93 -6.56
N ASP A 180 11.89 11.06 -5.88
CA ASP A 180 11.87 11.14 -4.42
C ASP A 180 10.53 11.66 -3.92
N MET A 181 9.91 10.92 -3.01
CA MET A 181 8.63 11.25 -2.38
C MET A 181 8.76 11.17 -0.86
N THR A 182 8.75 12.32 -0.18
CA THR A 182 8.94 12.35 1.27
C THR A 182 7.65 11.98 2.00
N SER A 183 6.53 12.63 1.70
CA SER A 183 5.26 12.36 2.39
C SER A 183 4.07 12.44 1.45
N VAL A 184 3.20 11.43 1.53
CA VAL A 184 1.85 11.53 0.98
C VAL A 184 0.84 11.09 2.01
N HIS A 185 -0.22 11.89 2.09
CA HIS A 185 -1.32 11.65 3.00
C HIS A 185 -2.65 11.66 2.24
N TYR A 186 -3.37 10.54 2.35
CA TYR A 186 -4.72 10.37 1.84
C TYR A 186 -5.75 10.31 2.98
N TYR A 187 -6.74 11.19 2.91
CA TYR A 187 -8.05 11.03 3.53
C TYR A 187 -9.10 11.01 2.42
N THR A 188 -9.46 9.81 1.96
CA THR A 188 -10.43 9.62 0.87
C THR A 188 -11.58 8.71 1.26
N THR A 189 -12.78 8.95 0.71
CA THR A 189 -13.91 8.02 0.92
C THR A 189 -13.82 6.93 -0.14
N ASP A 190 -13.97 7.32 -1.42
CA ASP A 190 -13.97 6.40 -2.55
C ASP A 190 -12.75 6.66 -3.44
N THR A 191 -12.01 5.60 -3.76
CA THR A 191 -10.85 5.68 -4.67
C THR A 191 -10.89 4.56 -5.69
N THR A 192 -10.97 4.90 -6.98
CA THR A 192 -11.00 3.88 -8.03
C THR A 192 -9.59 3.35 -8.33
N SER A 193 -8.61 4.23 -8.55
CA SER A 193 -7.26 3.80 -8.91
C SER A 193 -6.18 4.74 -8.39
N VAL A 194 -5.11 4.16 -7.81
CA VAL A 194 -3.88 4.89 -7.53
C VAL A 194 -2.68 4.09 -8.03
N HIS A 195 -1.77 4.78 -8.72
CA HIS A 195 -0.53 4.21 -9.22
C HIS A 195 0.67 4.99 -8.71
N TYR A 196 1.57 4.29 -8.02
CA TYR A 196 2.86 4.83 -7.59
C TYR A 196 3.97 4.18 -8.41
N TYR A 197 4.73 5.02 -9.10
CA TYR A 197 6.01 4.68 -9.70
C TYR A 197 7.05 5.61 -9.08
N THR A 198 7.61 5.16 -7.96
CA THR A 198 8.50 5.97 -7.12
C THR A 198 9.84 5.27 -6.91
N THR A 199 10.96 6.00 -6.94
CA THR A 199 12.24 5.39 -6.53
C THR A 199 12.28 5.33 -5.01
N ASP A 200 12.23 6.48 -4.35
CA ASP A 200 12.34 6.59 -2.90
C ASP A 200 11.04 7.14 -2.30
N MET A 201 10.48 6.42 -1.33
CA MET A 201 9.25 6.80 -0.63
C MET A 201 9.47 6.74 0.89
N THR A 202 9.49 7.90 1.54
CA THR A 202 9.78 7.95 2.98
C THR A 202 8.57 7.63 3.84
N SER A 203 7.44 8.34 3.62
CA SER A 203 6.24 8.21 4.45
C SER A 203 4.96 8.21 3.62
N VAL A 204 4.14 7.17 3.76
CA VAL A 204 2.75 7.18 3.27
C VAL A 204 1.79 6.89 4.40
N HIS A 205 0.77 7.74 4.52
CA HIS A 205 -0.37 7.50 5.38
C HIS A 205 -1.63 7.52 4.52
N ASN A 206 -2.25 6.36 4.36
CA ASN A 206 -3.46 6.22 3.57
C ASN A 206 -4.62 5.81 4.48
N TYR A 207 -5.64 6.65 4.52
CA TYR A 207 -6.93 6.36 5.13
C TYR A 207 -8.00 6.43 4.05
N THR A 208 -8.50 5.27 3.63
CA THR A 208 -9.50 5.16 2.59
C THR A 208 -10.61 4.19 2.99
N THR A 209 -11.86 4.51 2.66
CA THR A 209 -12.99 3.61 2.95
C THR A 209 -13.06 2.54 1.87
N ASP A 210 -13.34 2.95 0.64
CA ASP A 210 -13.52 2.07 -0.52
C ASP A 210 -12.41 2.28 -1.54
N THR A 211 -11.67 1.21 -1.87
CA THR A 211 -10.62 1.24 -2.88
C THR A 211 -10.76 0.11 -3.89
N THR A 212 -10.89 0.46 -5.18
CA THR A 212 -10.98 -0.56 -6.23
C THR A 212 -9.60 -1.13 -6.58
N SER A 213 -8.60 -0.28 -6.86
CA SER A 213 -7.29 -0.76 -7.30
C SER A 213 -6.15 0.14 -6.84
N VAL A 214 -5.09 -0.47 -6.31
CA VAL A 214 -3.83 0.25 -6.07
C VAL A 214 -2.64 -0.55 -6.60
N HIS A 215 -1.69 0.16 -7.21
CA HIS A 215 -0.43 -0.41 -7.67
C HIS A 215 0.74 0.40 -7.12
N TYR A 216 1.61 -0.28 -6.37
CA TYR A 216 2.88 0.26 -5.88
C TYR A 216 4.03 -0.38 -6.65
N TYR A 217 4.83 0.46 -7.30
CA TYR A 217 6.14 0.11 -7.84
C TYR A 217 7.15 1.06 -7.20
N THR A 218 7.75 0.60 -6.09
CA THR A 218 8.63 1.42 -5.27
C THR A 218 9.95 0.70 -5.04
N THR A 219 11.09 1.37 -5.20
CA THR A 219 12.39 0.75 -4.89
C THR A 219 12.59 0.75 -3.38
N ASP A 220 12.68 1.94 -2.78
CA ASP A 220 12.95 2.10 -1.34
C ASP A 220 11.72 2.67 -0.63
N MET A 221 11.26 1.99 0.42
CA MET A 221 10.09 2.37 1.20
C MET A 221 10.41 2.32 2.70
N THR A 222 10.38 3.47 3.38
CA THR A 222 10.78 3.54 4.78
C THR A 222 9.64 3.25 5.74
N SER A 223 8.58 4.06 5.73
CA SER A 223 7.48 3.95 6.70
C SER A 223 6.14 4.10 6.01
N VAL A 224 5.32 3.06 6.08
CA VAL A 224 4.01 3.11 5.46
C VAL A 224 2.93 2.60 6.38
N HIS A 225 1.82 3.33 6.37
CA HIS A 225 0.62 3.02 7.10
C HIS A 225 -0.58 3.01 6.14
N TYR A 226 -1.22 1.84 6.01
CA TYR A 226 -2.49 1.67 5.32
C TYR A 226 -3.61 1.37 6.30
N TYR A 227 -4.66 2.20 6.25
CA TYR A 227 -5.96 1.97 6.86
C TYR A 227 -7.01 1.91 5.73
N THR A 228 -7.47 0.71 5.37
CA THR A 228 -8.47 0.52 4.31
C THR A 228 -9.62 -0.35 4.80
N THR A 229 -10.87 0.02 4.50
CA THR A 229 -12.04 -0.75 4.95
C THR A 229 -12.50 -1.76 3.90
N ASP A 230 -12.47 -1.40 2.63
CA ASP A 230 -12.88 -2.26 1.52
C ASP A 230 -11.87 -2.12 0.39
N MET A 231 -11.18 -3.21 0.03
CA MET A 231 -10.17 -3.20 -1.03
C MET A 231 -10.38 -4.35 -2.01
N THR A 232 -10.68 -4.01 -3.27
CA THR A 232 -10.90 -5.04 -4.30
C THR A 232 -9.58 -5.64 -4.79
N SER A 233 -8.60 -4.81 -5.17
CA SER A 233 -7.33 -5.30 -5.70
C SER A 233 -6.15 -4.42 -5.30
N VAL A 234 -5.05 -5.06 -4.90
CA VAL A 234 -3.77 -4.36 -4.72
C VAL A 234 -2.59 -5.19 -5.18
N HIS A 235 -1.61 -4.48 -5.74
CA HIS A 235 -0.34 -5.05 -6.15
C HIS A 235 0.81 -4.23 -5.59
N TYR A 236 1.57 -4.81 -4.68
CA TYR A 236 2.81 -4.25 -4.15
C TYR A 236 3.99 -4.87 -4.88
N HIS A 237 4.85 -4.04 -5.47
CA HIS A 237 6.13 -4.43 -6.01
C HIS A 237 7.21 -3.54 -5.37
N THR A 238 7.90 -4.06 -4.36
CA THR A 238 8.85 -3.29 -3.54
C THR A 238 10.19 -4.02 -3.35
N THR A 239 11.31 -3.30 -3.34
CA THR A 239 12.65 -3.93 -3.27
C THR A 239 13.34 -3.76 -1.93
N ASP A 240 13.09 -2.66 -1.21
CA ASP A 240 13.66 -2.44 0.12
C ASP A 240 12.59 -1.79 0.99
N THR A 241 12.03 -2.54 1.95
CA THR A 241 10.98 -2.02 2.85
C THR A 241 11.39 -2.11 4.30
N THR A 242 11.39 -0.97 4.99
CA THR A 242 11.84 -0.92 6.40
C THR A 242 10.70 -1.23 7.36
N SER A 243 9.57 -0.52 7.28
CA SER A 243 8.46 -0.67 8.21
C SER A 243 7.12 -0.43 7.52
N VAL A 244 6.26 -1.46 7.49
CA VAL A 244 4.92 -1.33 6.93
C VAL A 244 3.86 -1.85 7.90
N HIS A 245 2.78 -1.09 8.05
CA HIS A 245 1.61 -1.49 8.83
C HIS A 245 0.37 -1.48 7.92
N TYR A 246 -0.23 -2.65 7.75
CA TYR A 246 -1.47 -2.86 7.05
C TYR A 246 -2.59 -3.10 8.06
N TYR A 247 -3.61 -2.23 8.03
CA TYR A 247 -4.85 -2.40 8.76
C TYR A 247 -5.98 -2.40 7.73
N THR A 248 -6.42 -3.59 7.35
CA THR A 248 -7.36 -3.75 6.25
C THR A 248 -8.52 -4.65 6.65
N THR A 249 -9.73 -4.17 6.44
CA THR A 249 -10.92 -5.00 6.42
C THR A 249 -11.24 -5.33 4.96
N ASP A 250 -11.90 -6.47 4.70
CA ASP A 250 -12.46 -6.85 3.40
C ASP A 250 -11.51 -6.66 2.20
N MET A 251 -10.57 -7.60 2.03
CA MET A 251 -9.66 -7.64 0.87
C MET A 251 -9.99 -8.79 -0.07
N THR A 252 -10.21 -8.50 -1.36
CA THR A 252 -10.60 -9.54 -2.33
C THR A 252 -9.44 -10.18 -3.10
N SER A 253 -8.42 -9.40 -3.48
CA SER A 253 -7.28 -9.91 -4.24
C SER A 253 -6.02 -9.09 -3.96
N VAL A 254 -4.98 -9.76 -3.49
CA VAL A 254 -3.76 -9.09 -3.05
C VAL A 254 -2.54 -9.81 -3.57
N HIS A 255 -1.62 -9.06 -4.16
CA HIS A 255 -0.33 -9.54 -4.60
C HIS A 255 0.79 -8.73 -3.96
N TYR A 256 1.64 -9.40 -3.19
CA TYR A 256 2.88 -8.86 -2.66
C TYR A 256 4.05 -9.46 -3.44
N TYR A 257 4.86 -8.61 -4.06
CA TYR A 257 6.15 -8.94 -4.64
C TYR A 257 7.18 -8.08 -3.92
N THR A 258 7.79 -8.63 -2.87
CA THR A 258 8.70 -7.87 -2.02
C THR A 258 10.07 -8.52 -1.96
N THR A 259 11.11 -7.72 -2.08
CA THR A 259 12.48 -8.08 -1.69
C THR A 259 12.83 -7.29 -0.44
N ASP A 260 13.69 -7.83 0.42
CA ASP A 260 14.29 -7.18 1.58
C ASP A 260 13.29 -6.39 2.45
N THR A 261 12.52 -7.12 3.27
CA THR A 261 11.55 -6.53 4.20
C THR A 261 12.00 -6.67 5.66
N THR A 262 12.09 -5.54 6.37
CA THR A 262 12.66 -5.51 7.73
C THR A 262 11.62 -5.66 8.83
N SER A 263 10.44 -5.07 8.67
CA SER A 263 9.37 -5.19 9.66
C SER A 263 8.04 -4.94 8.99
N VAL A 264 7.15 -5.94 9.10
CA VAL A 264 5.81 -5.80 8.55
C VAL A 264 4.79 -6.26 9.58
N HIS A 265 3.74 -5.47 9.71
CA HIS A 265 2.59 -5.82 10.49
C HIS A 265 1.35 -5.88 9.59
N TYR A 266 0.74 -7.06 9.53
CA TYR A 266 -0.56 -7.29 8.91
C TYR A 266 -1.63 -7.44 9.99
N TYR A 267 -2.62 -6.56 9.97
CA TYR A 267 -3.87 -6.69 10.70
C TYR A 267 -5.00 -6.74 9.68
N THR A 268 -5.48 -7.94 9.40
CA THR A 268 -6.45 -8.14 8.32
C THR A 268 -7.67 -8.92 8.78
N THR A 269 -8.84 -8.49 8.35
CA THR A 269 -10.10 -9.22 8.53
C THR A 269 -10.69 -9.48 7.16
N ASP A 270 -11.20 -10.68 6.93
CA ASP A 270 -11.87 -11.08 5.68
C ASP A 270 -11.00 -10.88 4.44
N THR A 271 -10.04 -11.80 4.25
CA THR A 271 -9.13 -11.77 3.10
C THR A 271 -9.35 -12.96 2.17
N THR A 272 -9.49 -12.65 0.89
CA THR A 272 -9.61 -13.64 -0.19
C THR A 272 -8.42 -13.49 -1.14
N SER A 273 -7.93 -14.62 -1.66
CA SER A 273 -6.98 -14.68 -2.77
C SER A 273 -5.73 -13.80 -2.57
N VAL A 274 -4.87 -14.20 -1.65
CA VAL A 274 -3.62 -13.48 -1.36
C VAL A 274 -2.42 -14.27 -1.86
N HIS A 275 -1.51 -13.59 -2.57
CA HIS A 275 -0.23 -14.15 -2.99
C HIS A 275 0.91 -13.32 -2.44
N TYR A 276 1.79 -13.96 -1.67
CA TYR A 276 3.05 -13.41 -1.22
C TYR A 276 4.18 -14.04 -2.02
N TYR A 277 4.97 -13.20 -2.68
CA TYR A 277 6.23 -13.54 -3.33
C TYR A 277 7.31 -12.69 -2.68
N THR A 278 8.07 -13.31 -1.79
CA THR A 278 8.93 -12.59 -0.85
C THR A 278 10.33 -13.18 -0.85
N THR A 279 11.33 -12.35 -1.06
CA THR A 279 12.73 -12.71 -0.88
C THR A 279 13.23 -11.89 0.31
N ASP A 280 13.49 -12.59 1.40
CA ASP A 280 14.00 -12.06 2.67
C ASP A 280 12.99 -11.21 3.45
N MET A 281 12.46 -11.80 4.52
CA MET A 281 11.64 -11.12 5.50
C MET A 281 12.17 -11.29 6.91
N THR A 282 12.20 -10.19 7.64
CA THR A 282 12.54 -10.18 9.06
C THR A 282 11.40 -9.55 9.87
N SER A 283 11.17 -10.06 11.08
CA SER A 283 10.23 -9.50 12.06
C SER A 283 8.81 -9.22 11.51
N VAL A 284 8.16 -10.27 11.01
CA VAL A 284 6.79 -10.16 10.45
C VAL A 284 5.74 -10.61 11.45
N HIS A 285 4.66 -9.84 11.57
CA HIS A 285 3.52 -10.15 12.42
C HIS A 285 2.25 -10.19 11.58
N TYR A 286 1.60 -11.34 11.56
CA TYR A 286 0.29 -11.56 10.95
C TYR A 286 -0.75 -11.71 12.03
N TYR A 287 -1.76 -10.85 12.00
CA TYR A 287 -2.96 -10.93 12.82
C TYR A 287 -4.15 -10.94 11.88
N THR A 288 -4.66 -12.13 11.60
CA THR A 288 -5.62 -12.35 10.53
C THR A 288 -6.88 -13.04 11.04
N THR A 289 -8.05 -12.51 10.68
CA THR A 289 -9.34 -13.18 10.89
C THR A 289 -9.91 -13.49 9.52
N ASP A 290 -10.35 -14.73 9.31
CA ASP A 290 -10.93 -15.21 8.05
C ASP A 290 -10.04 -15.00 6.81
N THR A 291 -9.26 -16.02 6.48
CA THR A 291 -8.41 -16.02 5.28
C THR A 291 -8.72 -17.20 4.37
N THR A 292 -8.88 -16.93 3.08
CA THR A 292 -9.19 -17.95 2.07
C THR A 292 -8.26 -17.84 0.87
N SER A 293 -7.73 -18.98 0.42
CA SER A 293 -6.91 -19.09 -0.80
C SER A 293 -5.63 -18.24 -0.73
N VAL A 294 -4.77 -18.54 0.24
CA VAL A 294 -3.50 -17.82 0.43
C VAL A 294 -2.33 -18.67 -0.08
N HIS A 295 -1.41 -18.04 -0.80
CA HIS A 295 -0.16 -18.64 -1.25
C HIS A 295 1.03 -17.83 -0.77
N TYR A 296 1.91 -18.46 0.00
CA TYR A 296 3.20 -17.91 0.37
C TYR A 296 4.29 -18.56 -0.46
N TYR A 297 5.05 -17.75 -1.17
CA TYR A 297 6.28 -18.12 -1.84
C TYR A 297 7.40 -17.28 -1.23
N THR A 298 8.14 -17.88 -0.31
CA THR A 298 9.16 -17.18 0.45
C THR A 298 10.49 -17.89 0.36
N THR A 299 11.56 -17.13 0.12
CA THR A 299 12.92 -17.67 0.22
C THR A 299 13.29 -17.76 1.70
N ASP A 300 13.56 -16.64 2.36
CA ASP A 300 13.99 -16.64 3.76
C ASP A 300 13.02 -15.87 4.66
N MET A 301 12.67 -16.45 5.80
CA MET A 301 11.91 -15.80 6.86
C MET A 301 12.57 -15.94 8.23
N THR A 302 12.64 -14.83 8.96
CA THR A 302 13.16 -14.78 10.33
C THR A 302 12.19 -14.07 11.26
N SER A 303 11.96 -14.64 12.44
CA SER A 303 11.14 -14.01 13.50
C SER A 303 9.70 -13.68 13.07
N VAL A 304 8.98 -14.69 12.58
CA VAL A 304 7.58 -14.52 12.13
C VAL A 304 6.59 -14.97 13.19
N HIS A 305 5.55 -14.17 13.43
CA HIS A 305 4.45 -14.51 14.31
C HIS A 305 3.14 -14.51 13.53
N TYR A 306 2.45 -15.64 13.50
CA TYR A 306 1.10 -15.78 12.99
C TYR A 306 0.12 -15.90 14.15
N TYR A 307 -0.90 -15.05 14.14
CA TYR A 307 -2.09 -15.13 14.96
C TYR A 307 -3.30 -15.12 14.03
N THR A 308 -3.82 -16.31 13.76
CA THR A 308 -4.91 -16.46 12.80
C THR A 308 -6.10 -17.14 13.45
N THR A 309 -7.31 -16.62 13.24
CA THR A 309 -8.52 -17.32 13.67
C THR A 309 -8.78 -18.47 12.72
N ASP A 310 -9.12 -18.17 11.46
CA ASP A 310 -9.57 -19.15 10.48
C ASP A 310 -8.76 -19.07 9.18
N MET A 311 -8.29 -20.23 8.71
CA MET A 311 -7.58 -20.38 7.43
C MET A 311 -8.14 -21.50 6.57
N THR A 312 -8.38 -21.18 5.30
CA THR A 312 -8.88 -22.15 4.31
C THR A 312 -8.04 -22.12 3.04
N SER A 313 -7.61 -23.30 2.57
CA SER A 313 -6.89 -23.46 1.30
C SER A 313 -5.58 -22.64 1.24
N VAL A 314 -4.69 -22.85 2.21
CA VAL A 314 -3.40 -22.14 2.29
C VAL A 314 -2.25 -23.01 1.80
N HIS A 315 -1.32 -22.43 1.06
CA HIS A 315 -0.10 -23.09 0.60
C HIS A 315 1.12 -22.27 1.01
N TYR A 316 2.03 -22.91 1.73
CA TYR A 316 3.34 -22.36 2.05
C TYR A 316 4.39 -23.06 1.19
N TYR A 317 5.18 -22.27 0.47
CA TYR A 317 6.39 -22.68 -0.23
C TYR A 317 7.53 -21.83 0.33
N THR A 318 8.29 -22.42 1.25
CA THR A 318 9.33 -21.70 1.99
C THR A 318 10.66 -22.41 1.81
N THR A 319 11.74 -21.68 1.52
CA THR A 319 13.08 -22.29 1.54
C THR A 319 13.54 -22.39 2.99
N ASP A 320 13.77 -21.27 3.65
CA ASP A 320 14.30 -21.23 5.01
C ASP A 320 13.35 -20.49 5.96
N MET A 321 13.05 -21.14 7.08
CA MET A 321 12.21 -20.59 8.13
C MET A 321 12.91 -20.67 9.48
N THR A 322 13.06 -19.53 10.16
CA THR A 322 13.71 -19.46 11.47
C THR A 322 12.90 -18.67 12.49
N SER A 323 12.80 -19.20 13.72
CA SER A 323 12.14 -18.53 14.85
C SER A 323 10.68 -18.15 14.54
N VAL A 324 9.88 -19.12 14.09
CA VAL A 324 8.47 -18.89 13.73
C VAL A 324 7.53 -19.40 14.81
N THR A 325 6.52 -18.61 15.11
CA THR A 325 5.44 -18.98 16.03
C THR A 325 4.11 -18.86 15.30
N LEU A 326 3.35 -19.95 15.25
CA LEU A 326 2.02 -19.98 14.65
C LEU A 326 0.97 -20.30 15.70
N HIS A 327 0.03 -19.39 15.90
CA HIS A 327 -1.17 -19.60 16.70
C HIS A 327 -2.37 -19.57 15.76
N THR A 328 -3.07 -20.70 15.64
CA THR A 328 -4.27 -20.78 14.81
C THR A 328 -5.42 -21.45 15.53
N THR A 329 -6.63 -20.92 15.38
CA THR A 329 -7.83 -21.61 15.87
C THR A 329 -8.15 -22.75 14.90
N ASP A 330 -8.55 -22.43 13.67
CA ASP A 330 -8.99 -23.43 12.70
C ASP A 330 -8.18 -23.38 11.40
N MET A 331 -7.68 -24.54 10.97
CA MET A 331 -6.99 -24.73 9.69
C MET A 331 -7.65 -25.81 8.84
N THR A 332 -8.01 -25.47 7.61
CA THR A 332 -8.56 -26.43 6.64
C THR A 332 -7.81 -26.38 5.30
N SER A 333 -7.41 -27.56 4.81
CA SER A 333 -6.77 -27.72 3.49
C SER A 333 -5.46 -26.92 3.35
N VAL A 334 -4.54 -27.10 4.30
CA VAL A 334 -3.25 -26.39 4.32
C VAL A 334 -2.13 -27.29 3.83
N HIS A 335 -1.24 -26.76 3.00
CA HIS A 335 -0.04 -27.46 2.52
C HIS A 335 1.21 -26.67 2.85
N TYR A 336 2.18 -27.30 3.51
CA TYR A 336 3.50 -26.77 3.76
C TYR A 336 4.52 -27.50 2.88
N TYR A 337 5.30 -26.75 2.12
CA TYR A 337 6.46 -27.20 1.37
C TYR A 337 7.65 -26.38 1.85
N THR A 338 8.42 -26.93 2.79
CA THR A 338 9.53 -26.22 3.42
C THR A 338 10.83 -26.97 3.21
N THR A 339 11.92 -26.28 2.86
CA THR A 339 13.24 -26.93 2.83
C THR A 339 13.75 -27.05 4.25
N ASP A 340 14.03 -25.93 4.92
CA ASP A 340 14.63 -25.91 6.25
C ASP A 340 13.75 -25.16 7.26
N MET A 341 13.49 -25.80 8.41
CA MET A 341 12.80 -25.20 9.55
C MET A 341 13.64 -25.27 10.82
N THR A 342 13.83 -24.13 11.47
CA THR A 342 14.55 -24.03 12.76
C THR A 342 13.77 -23.23 13.79
N SER A 343 13.60 -23.79 14.99
CA SER A 343 12.96 -23.12 16.13
C SER A 343 11.53 -22.66 15.80
N VAL A 344 10.68 -23.62 15.43
CA VAL A 344 9.28 -23.34 15.06
C VAL A 344 8.33 -23.87 16.14
N HIS A 345 7.33 -23.06 16.49
CA HIS A 345 6.28 -23.44 17.45
C HIS A 345 4.90 -23.31 16.82
N TYR A 346 4.20 -24.42 16.68
CA TYR A 346 2.81 -24.50 16.24
C TYR A 346 1.90 -24.67 17.45
N HIS A 347 0.91 -23.81 17.57
CA HIS A 347 -0.21 -23.92 18.51
C HIS A 347 -1.51 -23.84 17.72
N THR A 348 -2.17 -24.98 17.53
CA THR A 348 -3.40 -25.07 16.74
C THR A 348 -4.53 -25.69 17.54
N THR A 349 -5.74 -25.16 17.43
CA THR A 349 -6.90 -25.81 18.04
C THR A 349 -7.34 -26.95 17.13
N ASP A 350 -7.81 -26.64 15.93
CA ASP A 350 -8.38 -27.62 15.00
C ASP A 350 -7.64 -27.62 13.64
N MET A 351 -7.26 -28.82 13.19
CA MET A 351 -6.65 -29.04 11.87
C MET A 351 -7.40 -30.09 11.06
N THR A 352 -7.74 -29.75 9.82
CA THR A 352 -8.34 -30.68 8.86
C THR A 352 -7.62 -30.66 7.51
N SER A 353 -7.24 -31.83 7.00
CA SER A 353 -6.63 -31.99 5.66
C SER A 353 -5.33 -31.19 5.51
N VAL A 354 -4.38 -31.36 6.44
CA VAL A 354 -3.09 -30.65 6.42
C VAL A 354 -1.97 -31.56 5.92
N HIS A 355 -1.11 -31.05 5.04
CA HIS A 355 0.05 -31.78 4.54
C HIS A 355 1.34 -31.00 4.81
N TYR A 356 2.31 -31.65 5.42
CA TYR A 356 3.66 -31.14 5.61
C TYR A 356 4.61 -31.92 4.71
N TYR A 357 5.36 -31.21 3.87
CA TYR A 357 6.48 -31.70 3.08
C TYR A 357 7.70 -30.89 3.50
N THR A 358 8.54 -31.47 4.34
CA THR A 358 9.72 -30.78 4.88
C THR A 358 10.98 -31.57 4.60
N THR A 359 12.07 -30.90 4.21
CA THR A 359 13.37 -31.59 4.13
C THR A 359 13.96 -31.71 5.53
N ASP A 360 14.30 -30.58 6.16
CA ASP A 360 14.99 -30.58 7.45
C ASP A 360 14.20 -29.81 8.52
N MET A 361 14.06 -30.43 9.70
CA MET A 361 13.44 -29.81 10.88
C MET A 361 14.36 -29.86 12.09
N THR A 362 14.58 -28.71 12.73
CA THR A 362 15.33 -28.60 13.98
C THR A 362 14.56 -27.80 15.03
N SER A 363 14.40 -28.36 16.24
CA SER A 363 13.77 -27.69 17.38
C SER A 363 12.34 -27.23 17.08
N VAL A 364 11.49 -28.16 16.64
CA VAL A 364 10.09 -27.88 16.30
C VAL A 364 9.15 -28.41 17.37
N HIS A 365 8.17 -27.60 17.76
CA HIS A 365 7.14 -27.97 18.72
C HIS A 365 5.76 -27.84 18.10
N TYR A 366 4.98 -28.91 18.15
CA TYR A 366 3.57 -28.92 17.79
C TYR A 366 2.72 -29.07 19.05
N HIS A 367 1.77 -28.16 19.24
CA HIS A 367 0.71 -28.26 20.22
C HIS A 367 -0.62 -28.17 19.49
N THR A 368 -1.36 -29.26 19.44
CA THR A 368 -2.61 -29.38 18.69
C THR A 368 -3.70 -29.97 19.56
N THR A 369 -4.89 -29.39 19.57
CA THR A 369 -6.04 -30.03 20.24
C THR A 369 -6.53 -31.16 19.36
N ASP A 370 -7.08 -30.85 18.19
CA ASP A 370 -7.73 -31.81 17.31
C ASP A 370 -7.10 -31.81 15.91
N MET A 371 -6.82 -33.00 15.37
CA MET A 371 -6.31 -33.14 14.01
C MET A 371 -6.98 -34.29 13.25
N THR A 372 -7.44 -33.98 12.03
CA THR A 372 -8.06 -34.94 11.11
C THR A 372 -7.41 -34.92 9.74
N SER A 373 -7.05 -36.10 9.22
CA SER A 373 -6.48 -36.26 7.87
C SER A 373 -5.19 -35.44 7.67
N VAL A 374 -4.20 -35.66 8.53
CA VAL A 374 -2.91 -34.95 8.46
C VAL A 374 -1.79 -35.86 7.98
N HIS A 375 -0.97 -35.37 7.07
CA HIS A 375 0.17 -36.10 6.52
C HIS A 375 1.46 -35.33 6.76
N TYR A 376 2.47 -36.00 7.32
CA TYR A 376 3.83 -35.51 7.45
C TYR A 376 4.75 -36.32 6.55
N TYR A 377 5.48 -35.64 5.68
CA TYR A 377 6.55 -36.16 4.85
C TYR A 377 7.82 -35.37 5.17
N THR A 378 8.67 -35.95 6.00
CA THR A 378 9.90 -35.28 6.45
C THR A 378 11.13 -36.12 6.11
N THR A 379 12.22 -35.51 5.64
CA THR A 379 13.49 -36.23 5.49
C THR A 379 14.18 -36.34 6.84
N ASP A 380 14.58 -35.22 7.43
CA ASP A 380 15.38 -35.20 8.66
C ASP A 380 14.68 -34.43 9.79
N MET A 381 14.66 -35.01 11.00
CA MET A 381 14.10 -34.37 12.19
C MET A 381 15.06 -34.42 13.38
N THR A 382 15.32 -33.28 13.99
CA THR A 382 16.10 -33.15 15.21
C THR A 382 15.35 -32.35 16.27
N SER A 383 15.18 -32.92 17.46
CA SER A 383 14.54 -32.25 18.60
C SER A 383 13.11 -31.78 18.32
N VAL A 384 12.26 -32.70 17.85
CA VAL A 384 10.86 -32.40 17.53
C VAL A 384 9.94 -32.93 18.62
N HIS A 385 8.95 -32.14 19.05
CA HIS A 385 7.95 -32.55 20.04
C HIS A 385 6.54 -32.36 19.50
N TYR A 386 5.71 -33.39 19.61
CA TYR A 386 4.29 -33.37 19.30
C TYR A 386 3.49 -33.50 20.58
N TYR A 387 2.58 -32.57 20.83
CA TYR A 387 1.57 -32.59 21.87
C TYR A 387 0.20 -32.52 21.20
N THR A 388 -0.53 -33.63 21.21
CA THR A 388 -1.82 -33.75 20.51
C THR A 388 -2.87 -34.33 21.45
N THR A 389 -4.07 -33.75 21.50
CA THR A 389 -5.15 -34.35 22.29
C THR A 389 -5.82 -35.45 21.47
N ASP A 390 -6.48 -35.08 20.36
CA ASP A 390 -7.23 -36.00 19.51
C ASP A 390 -6.65 -36.04 18.10
N SER A 391 -6.45 -37.26 17.58
CA SER A 391 -5.92 -37.47 16.23
C SER A 391 -6.66 -38.55 15.47
N ILE A 392 -7.08 -38.22 14.24
CA ILE A 392 -7.82 -39.11 13.35
C ILE A 392 -7.17 -39.12 11.98
N SER A 393 -6.85 -40.30 11.46
CA SER A 393 -6.28 -40.47 10.11
C SER A 393 -5.00 -39.66 9.90
N VAL A 394 -4.01 -39.87 10.76
CA VAL A 394 -2.72 -39.17 10.68
C VAL A 394 -1.65 -40.10 10.11
N HIS A 395 -0.83 -39.62 9.19
CA HIS A 395 0.27 -40.41 8.62
C HIS A 395 1.59 -39.66 8.76
N TYR A 396 2.59 -40.34 9.32
CA TYR A 396 3.96 -39.87 9.41
C TYR A 396 4.83 -40.69 8.47
N HIS A 397 5.53 -40.04 7.55
CA HIS A 397 6.54 -40.64 6.68
C HIS A 397 7.86 -39.89 6.87
N THR A 398 8.79 -40.48 7.61
CA THR A 398 10.00 -39.78 8.08
C THR A 398 11.25 -40.63 7.90
N THR A 399 12.34 -40.08 7.36
CA THR A 399 13.53 -40.87 7.04
C THR A 399 14.53 -40.96 8.18
N ASP A 400 14.97 -39.83 8.74
CA ASP A 400 15.95 -39.79 9.84
C ASP A 400 15.36 -39.01 11.02
N MET A 401 15.41 -39.61 12.22
CA MET A 401 14.86 -38.98 13.43
C MET A 401 15.84 -39.02 14.58
N THR A 402 16.10 -37.86 15.19
CA THR A 402 16.89 -37.71 16.40
C THR A 402 16.13 -36.92 17.47
N SER A 403 15.97 -37.49 18.66
CA SER A 403 15.35 -36.82 19.82
C SER A 403 13.91 -36.35 19.57
N VAL A 404 13.06 -37.24 19.02
CA VAL A 404 11.65 -36.93 18.71
C VAL A 404 10.72 -37.47 19.80
N HIS A 405 9.77 -36.67 20.26
CA HIS A 405 8.82 -37.05 21.30
C HIS A 405 7.38 -36.86 20.85
N TYR A 406 6.55 -37.88 21.00
CA TYR A 406 5.11 -37.83 20.75
C TYR A 406 4.35 -37.97 22.07
N TYR A 407 3.51 -37.01 22.39
CA TYR A 407 2.57 -37.01 23.52
C TYR A 407 1.16 -36.92 22.97
N THR A 408 0.41 -38.02 22.99
CA THR A 408 -0.93 -38.08 22.37
C THR A 408 -1.95 -38.80 23.24
N THR A 409 -3.13 -38.21 23.43
CA THR A 409 -4.14 -38.79 24.35
C THR A 409 -5.07 -39.76 23.66
N ASP A 410 -5.59 -39.41 22.48
CA ASP A 410 -6.58 -40.18 21.73
C ASP A 410 -6.17 -40.32 20.26
N MET A 411 -5.97 -41.56 19.81
CA MET A 411 -5.53 -41.84 18.43
C MET A 411 -6.45 -42.82 17.71
N THR A 412 -6.86 -42.45 16.51
CA THR A 412 -7.62 -43.31 15.60
C THR A 412 -6.99 -43.34 14.21
N SER A 413 -6.66 -44.52 13.70
CA SER A 413 -6.14 -44.70 12.33
C SER A 413 -4.84 -43.92 12.07
N VAL A 414 -3.85 -44.06 12.96
CA VAL A 414 -2.55 -43.39 12.83
C VAL A 414 -1.50 -44.35 12.26
N HIS A 415 -0.73 -43.90 11.27
CA HIS A 415 0.31 -44.68 10.60
C HIS A 415 1.67 -44.00 10.71
N TYR A 416 2.67 -44.75 11.16
CA TYR A 416 4.07 -44.33 11.18
C TYR A 416 4.86 -45.16 10.16
N HIS A 417 5.53 -44.51 9.22
CA HIS A 417 6.47 -45.10 8.28
C HIS A 417 7.82 -44.41 8.46
N THR A 418 8.71 -45.03 9.24
CA THR A 418 9.89 -44.36 9.77
C THR A 418 11.14 -45.21 9.59
N THR A 419 12.25 -44.60 9.20
CA THR A 419 13.58 -45.25 9.20
C THR A 419 14.51 -44.52 10.17
N ASP A 420 15.72 -45.06 10.36
CA ASP A 420 16.86 -44.45 11.06
C ASP A 420 16.51 -43.57 12.28
N MET A 421 16.04 -44.23 13.34
CA MET A 421 15.56 -43.62 14.57
C MET A 421 16.59 -43.65 15.71
N THR A 422 16.87 -42.49 16.30
CA THR A 422 17.68 -42.33 17.52
C THR A 422 16.92 -41.52 18.57
N SER A 423 16.72 -42.08 19.76
CA SER A 423 16.08 -41.40 20.89
C SER A 423 14.65 -40.91 20.58
N VAL A 424 13.82 -41.77 19.98
CA VAL A 424 12.41 -41.49 19.69
C VAL A 424 11.52 -42.06 20.80
N HIS A 425 10.60 -41.25 21.34
CA HIS A 425 9.73 -41.61 22.45
C HIS A 425 8.25 -41.40 22.12
N TYR A 426 7.42 -42.39 22.44
CA TYR A 426 5.96 -42.34 22.30
C TYR A 426 5.30 -42.45 23.68
N TYR A 427 4.53 -41.41 24.05
CA TYR A 427 3.70 -41.33 25.24
C TYR A 427 2.25 -41.21 24.80
N THR A 428 1.61 -42.36 24.64
CA THR A 428 0.26 -42.43 24.08
C THR A 428 -0.72 -43.11 25.03
N THR A 429 -1.91 -42.52 25.16
CA THR A 429 -3.08 -43.18 25.75
C THR A 429 -4.10 -43.47 24.65
N ASP A 430 -5.14 -44.27 24.97
CA ASP A 430 -6.32 -44.53 24.13
C ASP A 430 -6.09 -44.59 22.61
N MET A 431 -5.59 -45.75 22.16
CA MET A 431 -5.24 -46.01 20.77
C MET A 431 -6.22 -46.98 20.10
N THR A 432 -6.68 -46.62 18.90
CA THR A 432 -7.43 -47.49 17.99
C THR A 432 -6.79 -47.48 16.59
N SER A 433 -6.50 -48.66 16.06
CA SER A 433 -5.94 -48.83 14.70
C SER A 433 -4.65 -48.04 14.43
N VAL A 434 -3.63 -48.23 15.26
CA VAL A 434 -2.30 -47.59 15.08
C VAL A 434 -1.33 -48.58 14.45
N HIS A 435 -0.62 -48.17 13.40
CA HIS A 435 0.31 -49.00 12.64
C HIS A 435 1.71 -48.39 12.60
N TYR A 436 2.74 -49.22 12.82
CA TYR A 436 4.14 -48.84 12.73
C TYR A 436 4.85 -49.68 11.67
N TYR A 437 5.48 -49.02 10.71
CA TYR A 437 6.36 -49.60 9.70
C TYR A 437 7.74 -48.98 9.88
N THR A 438 8.62 -49.73 10.54
CA THR A 438 9.98 -49.26 10.86
C THR A 438 11.02 -50.34 10.64
N THR A 439 12.23 -49.90 10.28
CA THR A 439 13.42 -50.75 10.20
C THR A 439 14.15 -50.89 11.55
N ASP A 440 13.82 -50.04 12.53
CA ASP A 440 14.50 -49.99 13.85
C ASP A 440 13.64 -50.51 15.01
N SER A 441 14.28 -50.76 16.16
CA SER A 441 13.59 -51.18 17.38
C SER A 441 12.84 -50.04 18.06
N ILE A 442 11.54 -50.24 18.33
CA ILE A 442 10.70 -49.25 19.02
C ILE A 442 10.74 -49.46 20.55
N VAL A 443 10.82 -48.37 21.31
CA VAL A 443 10.62 -48.37 22.77
C VAL A 443 9.30 -47.66 23.11
N PHE A 444 8.36 -48.38 23.71
CA PHE A 444 7.10 -47.82 24.22
C PHE A 444 7.17 -47.60 25.73
N THR A 445 6.68 -46.45 26.19
CA THR A 445 6.32 -46.22 27.59
C THR A 445 4.81 -45.98 27.67
N THR A 446 4.03 -47.05 27.80
CA THR A 446 2.59 -46.96 28.06
C THR A 446 2.36 -46.88 29.57
N THR A 447 1.70 -45.83 30.04
CA THR A 447 1.12 -45.83 31.39
C THR A 447 -0.23 -46.54 31.34
N PRO A 448 -0.44 -47.64 32.07
CA PRO A 448 -1.71 -48.36 32.04
C PRO A 448 -2.82 -47.51 32.68
N LEU A 449 -4.01 -47.54 32.06
CA LEU A 449 -5.26 -47.03 32.63
C LEU A 449 -5.45 -47.57 34.07
N THR A 450 -5.55 -46.67 35.05
CA THR A 450 -6.06 -46.98 36.39
C THR A 450 -7.45 -46.43 36.57
#